data_AF-A0A353VTJ7-F1
#
_entry.id   AF-A0A353VTJ7-F1
#
_cell.length_a   1.000
_cell.length_b   1.000
_cell.length_c   1.000
_cell.angle_alpha   90.00
_cell.angle_beta   90.00
_cell.angle_gamma   90.00
#
_symmetry.space_group_name_H-M   'P 1'
#
loop_
_entity.id
_entity.type
_entity.pdbx_description
1 polymer ?
#
loop_
_entity_poly.entity_id
_entity_poly.type
_entity_poly.pdbx_seq_one_letter_code
_entity_poly.pdbx_strand_id
1 'polypeptide(L)' 'MMNMKYSAIAIVCLFTLSCGTSVPVYKRADAPIEKRVEDLLSRMTLEEKILQMNQITLGKNLNENNIGNETAEPV' A
#
# COMPACT_ATOMS: atom_id res chain seq x y z
N MET A 1 1.06 -9.79 48.97
CA MET A 1 -0.11 -10.22 48.15
C MET A 1 -0.71 -9.12 47.27
N MET A 2 -0.27 -7.86 47.39
CA MET A 2 -0.71 -6.73 46.55
C MET A 2 0.03 -6.71 45.19
N ASN A 3 1.31 -7.12 45.15
CA ASN A 3 2.17 -7.09 43.95
C ASN A 3 1.84 -8.18 42.89
N MET A 4 1.24 -9.30 43.32
CA MET A 4 0.84 -10.40 42.41
C MET A 4 -0.39 -10.04 41.56
N LYS A 5 -1.28 -9.20 42.09
CA LYS A 5 -2.52 -8.79 41.43
C LYS A 5 -2.27 -7.77 40.31
N TYR A 6 -1.34 -6.83 40.51
CA TYR A 6 -0.93 -5.88 39.47
C TYR A 6 -0.12 -6.54 38.35
N SER A 7 0.65 -7.59 38.67
CA SER A 7 1.36 -8.40 37.67
C SER A 7 0.39 -9.08 36.69
N ALA A 8 -0.73 -9.61 37.20
CA ALA A 8 -1.78 -10.20 36.35
C ALA A 8 -2.46 -9.14 35.45
N ILE A 9 -2.66 -7.92 35.93
CA ILE A 9 -3.23 -6.81 35.13
C ILE A 9 -2.28 -6.38 34.01
N ALA A 10 -0.97 -6.30 34.28
CA ALA A 10 0.04 -5.97 33.28
C ALA A 10 0.13 -7.00 32.14
N ILE A 11 -0.06 -8.29 32.46
CA ILE A 11 -0.08 -9.38 31.47
C ILE A 11 -1.34 -9.30 30.58
N VAL A 12 -2.50 -8.92 31.13
CA VAL A 12 -3.74 -8.74 30.36
C VAL A 12 -3.64 -7.55 29.40
N CYS A 13 -2.94 -6.47 29.75
CA CYS A 13 -2.69 -5.34 28.85
C CYS A 13 -1.71 -5.67 27.70
N LEU A 14 -0.84 -6.67 27.86
CA LEU A 14 0.09 -7.10 26.80
C LEU A 14 -0.60 -7.86 25.66
N PHE A 15 -1.75 -8.49 25.93
CA PHE A 15 -2.50 -9.28 24.95
C PHE A 15 -3.52 -8.47 24.13
N THR A 16 -3.81 -7.21 24.47
CA THR A 16 -4.84 -6.40 23.79
C THR A 16 -4.32 -5.52 22.66
N LEU A 17 -3.01 -5.53 22.37
CA LEU A 17 -2.41 -4.78 21.26
C LEU A 17 -2.26 -5.64 20.00
N SER A 18 -3.36 -5.92 19.29
CA SER A 18 -3.26 -6.14 17.85
C SER A 18 -4.59 -5.89 17.16
N CYS A 19 -5.00 -4.62 17.12
CA CYS A 19 -5.96 -4.12 16.14
C CYS A 19 -5.19 -3.23 15.16
N GLY A 20 -4.30 -3.84 14.39
CA GLY A 20 -3.68 -3.20 13.24
C GLY A 20 -4.38 -3.68 11.97
N THR A 21 -4.93 -2.77 11.18
CA THR A 21 -5.31 -3.11 9.80
C THR A 21 -4.07 -3.64 9.10
N SER A 22 -4.12 -4.87 8.58
CA SER A 22 -2.99 -5.45 7.88
C SER A 22 -2.55 -4.52 6.74
N VAL A 23 -1.27 -4.14 6.74
CA VAL A 23 -0.71 -3.33 5.66
C VAL A 23 -0.79 -4.15 4.37
N PRO A 24 -1.39 -3.62 3.27
CA PRO A 24 -1.43 -4.33 1.99
C PRO A 24 -0.04 -4.79 1.56
N VAL A 25 0.06 -5.97 0.97
CA VAL A 25 1.36 -6.57 0.60
C VAL A 25 2.12 -5.66 -0.37
N TYR A 26 1.44 -4.99 -1.31
CA TYR A 26 2.12 -4.09 -2.24
C TYR A 26 2.85 -2.90 -1.57
N LYS A 27 2.40 -2.47 -0.38
CA LYS A 27 3.01 -1.40 0.43
C LYS A 27 4.16 -1.88 1.31
N ARG A 28 4.36 -3.19 1.43
CA ARG A 28 5.41 -3.80 2.25
C ARG A 28 6.72 -3.85 1.46
N ALA A 29 7.68 -2.99 1.81
CA ALA A 29 8.97 -2.91 1.12
C ALA A 29 9.83 -4.18 1.27
N ASP A 30 9.57 -4.99 2.30
CA ASP A 30 10.21 -6.27 2.60
C ASP A 30 9.63 -7.45 1.80
N ALA A 31 8.48 -7.29 1.15
CA ALA A 31 7.84 -8.37 0.39
C ALA A 31 8.49 -8.56 -1.00
N PRO A 32 8.55 -9.80 -1.53
CA PRO A 32 9.01 -10.05 -2.89
C PRO A 32 8.26 -9.20 -3.92
N ILE A 33 8.96 -8.72 -4.95
CA ILE A 33 8.40 -7.80 -5.95
C ILE A 33 7.17 -8.41 -6.62
N GLU A 34 7.24 -9.67 -7.02
CA GLU A 34 6.16 -10.40 -7.69
C GLU A 34 4.91 -10.44 -6.82
N LYS A 35 5.07 -10.62 -5.51
CA LYS A 35 3.96 -10.62 -4.55
C LYS A 35 3.37 -9.24 -4.33
N ARG A 36 4.18 -8.20 -4.40
CA ARG A 36 3.72 -6.81 -4.36
C ARG A 36 2.91 -6.46 -5.61
N VAL A 37 3.37 -6.89 -6.78
CA VAL A 37 2.67 -6.67 -8.06
C VAL A 37 1.36 -7.43 -8.10
N GLU A 38 1.35 -8.71 -7.72
CA GLU A 38 0.15 -9.55 -7.67
C GLU A 38 -0.93 -8.95 -6.76
N ASP A 39 -0.57 -8.55 -5.54
CA ASP A 39 -1.49 -7.91 -4.59
C ASP A 39 -2.02 -6.58 -5.13
N LEU A 40 -1.17 -5.73 -5.72
CA LEU A 40 -1.60 -4.45 -6.30
C LEU A 40 -2.59 -4.65 -7.45
N LEU A 41 -2.25 -5.48 -8.43
CA LEU A 41 -3.10 -5.73 -9.60
C LEU A 41 -4.41 -6.41 -9.22
N SER A 42 -4.43 -7.22 -8.16
CA SER A 42 -5.67 -7.84 -7.67
C SER A 42 -6.67 -6.83 -7.10
N ARG A 43 -6.18 -5.66 -6.66
CA ARG A 43 -6.99 -4.60 -6.03
C ARG A 43 -7.47 -3.53 -7.02
N MET A 44 -6.85 -3.47 -8.18
CA MET A 44 -7.21 -2.52 -9.25
C MET A 44 -8.43 -3.00 -10.04
N THR A 45 -9.29 -2.04 -10.36
CA THR A 45 -10.31 -2.14 -11.39
C THR A 45 -9.68 -2.30 -12.78
N LEU A 46 -10.49 -2.70 -13.77
CA LEU A 46 -10.05 -2.76 -15.15
C LEU A 46 -9.63 -1.37 -15.68
N GLU A 47 -10.38 -0.34 -15.32
CA GLU A 47 -10.10 1.05 -15.71
C GLU A 47 -8.73 1.51 -15.20
N GLU A 48 -8.44 1.31 -13.92
CA GLU A 48 -7.13 1.64 -13.33
C GLU A 48 -5.98 0.90 -14.02
N LYS A 49 -6.19 -0.36 -14.42
CA LYS A 49 -5.19 -1.14 -15.18
C LYS A 49 -4.97 -0.59 -16.58
N ILE A 50 -6.03 -0.18 -17.27
CA ILE A 50 -5.94 0.43 -18.61
C ILE A 50 -5.14 1.73 -18.54
N LEU A 51 -5.36 2.56 -17.51
CA LEU A 51 -4.60 3.80 -17.31
C LEU A 51 -3.10 3.55 -17.17
N GLN A 52 -2.67 2.46 -16.54
CA GLN A 52 -1.24 2.14 -16.37
C GLN A 52 -0.52 1.73 -17.65
N MET A 53 -1.25 1.39 -18.73
CA MET A 53 -0.64 0.99 -20.01
C MET A 53 -0.06 2.17 -20.82
N ASN A 54 -0.33 3.41 -20.42
CA ASN A 54 0.11 4.61 -21.11
C ASN A 54 1.33 5.23 -20.42
N GLN A 55 2.53 4.94 -20.91
CA GLN A 55 3.79 5.49 -20.39
C GLN A 55 4.35 6.68 -21.18
N ILE A 56 3.91 6.90 -22.41
CA ILE A 56 4.38 8.01 -23.25
C ILE A 56 3.16 8.83 -23.66
N THR A 57 3.12 10.09 -23.25
CA THR A 57 2.15 11.05 -23.76
C THR A 57 2.87 11.96 -24.75
N LEU A 58 2.36 12.11 -25.97
CA LEU A 58 2.79 13.20 -26.84
C LEU A 58 1.93 14.43 -26.51
N GLY A 59 2.50 15.42 -25.84
CA GLY A 59 1.76 16.59 -25.35
C GLY A 59 1.33 16.48 -23.89
N LYS A 60 0.19 17.11 -23.53
CA LYS A 60 -0.29 17.13 -22.13
C LYS A 60 -0.74 15.74 -21.69
N ASN A 61 -0.12 15.24 -20.63
CA ASN A 61 -0.56 14.02 -19.98
C ASN A 61 -1.89 14.27 -19.25
N LEU A 62 -2.95 13.59 -19.68
CA LEU A 62 -4.29 13.67 -19.10
C LEU A 62 -4.65 12.43 -18.28
N ASN A 63 -3.70 11.50 -18.10
CA ASN A 63 -3.91 10.31 -17.29
C ASN A 63 -3.85 10.70 -15.81
N GLU A 64 -5.01 10.63 -15.15
CA GLU A 64 -5.15 10.97 -13.73
C GLU A 64 -4.22 10.17 -12.81
N ASN A 65 -3.79 8.98 -13.24
CA ASN A 65 -2.92 8.10 -12.47
C ASN A 65 -1.42 8.37 -12.68
N ASN A 66 -1.06 9.30 -13.59
CA ASN A 66 0.31 9.72 -13.82
C ASN A 66 0.54 11.08 -13.11
N ILE A 67 1.07 11.02 -11.88
CA ILE A 67 1.27 12.21 -11.00
C ILE A 67 2.41 13.14 -11.48
N GLY A 68 3.04 12.86 -12.63
CA GLY A 68 4.06 13.72 -13.25
C GLY A 68 3.44 14.69 -14.25
N ASN A 69 3.33 15.97 -13.87
CA ASN A 69 2.92 17.09 -14.74
C ASN A 69 4.06 17.52 -15.71
N GLU A 70 5.01 16.66 -16.05
CA GLU A 70 5.95 16.98 -17.12
C GLU A 70 5.25 16.78 -18.47
N THR A 71 4.93 17.88 -19.13
CA THR A 71 4.74 17.90 -20.59
C THR A 71 5.93 17.19 -21.21
N ALA A 72 5.71 16.04 -21.86
CA ALA A 72 6.77 15.43 -22.66
C ALA A 72 7.12 16.42 -23.77
N GLU A 73 8.36 16.88 -23.79
CA GLU A 73 8.88 17.69 -24.88
C GLU A 73 8.81 16.85 -26.17
N PRO A 74 8.32 17.42 -27.30
CA PRO A 74 8.38 16.73 -28.57
C PRO A 74 9.85 16.53 -28.96
N VAL A 75 10.24 15.27 -29.20
CA VAL A 75 11.51 14.91 -29.87
C VAL A 75 11.49 15.31 -31.33
#